data_AF-A0A9Q1B8V7-F1
#
_entry.id   AF-A0A9Q1B8V7-F1
#
_cell.length_a   1.000
_cell.length_b   1.000
_cell.length_c   1.000
_cell.angle_alpha   90.00
_cell.angle_beta   90.00
_cell.angle_gamma   90.00
#
_symmetry.space_group_name_H-M   'P 1'
#
loop_
_entity.id
_entity.type
_entity.pdbx_description
1 polymer ?
#
loop_
_entity_poly.entity_id
_entity_poly.type
_entity_poly.pdbx_seq_one_letter_code
_entity_poly.pdbx_strand_id
1 'polypeptide(L)'
;MPLADFTAAETITLTPPTGAIRWSERDCLQGWERVESPEFGVYYVDHINKRAQYKHPCAPSVPRYDQPPPVTYQPQQAERSQPILVPANPYHTAEIPDWLQVYARAPVKYDHILKWELFQLADLDTYQGMLKLLFMKELEQIVKTYEAYRQALLTELDGRKQRKQWYAQQHGKNF
;
A
#
# COMPACT_ATOMS: atom_id res chain seq x y z
N MET A 1 25.06 -72.56 4.73
CA MET A 1 25.68 -72.09 3.46
C MET A 1 24.95 -72.77 2.32
N PRO A 2 24.43 -72.07 1.29
CA PRO A 2 24.37 -70.62 1.02
C PRO A 2 22.91 -70.10 1.13
N LEU A 3 22.58 -68.83 1.45
CA LEU A 3 22.94 -67.51 0.89
C LEU A 3 22.37 -67.23 -0.52
N ALA A 4 21.49 -66.21 -0.55
CA ALA A 4 21.17 -65.25 -1.64
C ALA A 4 19.65 -65.02 -1.70
N ASP A 5 19.09 -63.83 -1.79
CA ASP A 5 19.53 -62.46 -1.52
C ASP A 5 18.22 -61.67 -1.36
N PHE A 6 18.16 -60.79 -0.37
CA PHE A 6 17.02 -59.92 -0.15
C PHE A 6 17.26 -58.65 -0.97
N THR A 7 16.73 -58.59 -2.19
CA THR A 7 16.96 -57.45 -3.08
C THR A 7 15.66 -56.69 -3.39
N ALA A 8 15.68 -55.43 -2.96
CA ALA A 8 14.93 -54.28 -3.45
C ALA A 8 13.40 -54.27 -3.28
N ALA A 9 12.96 -53.49 -2.29
CA ALA A 9 11.67 -52.81 -2.32
C ALA A 9 11.65 -51.83 -3.51
N GLU A 10 10.89 -52.16 -4.55
CA GLU A 10 10.53 -51.22 -5.60
C GLU A 10 9.63 -50.13 -5.01
N THR A 11 10.25 -49.00 -4.72
CA THR A 11 9.58 -47.72 -4.47
C THR A 11 8.85 -47.34 -5.75
N ILE A 12 7.51 -47.45 -5.74
CA ILE A 12 6.64 -46.91 -6.78
C ILE A 12 6.81 -45.38 -6.74
N THR A 13 7.77 -44.89 -7.52
CA THR A 13 7.96 -43.47 -7.76
C THR A 13 6.92 -43.09 -8.80
N LEU A 14 5.84 -42.44 -8.35
CA LEU A 14 4.90 -41.77 -9.24
C LEU A 14 5.67 -40.69 -10.00
N THR A 15 6.02 -40.99 -11.25
CA THR A 15 6.53 -40.00 -12.21
C THR A 15 5.39 -39.04 -12.55
N PRO A 16 5.54 -37.72 -12.33
CA PRO A 16 4.62 -36.77 -12.92
C PRO A 16 4.92 -36.64 -14.42
N PRO A 17 3.89 -36.47 -15.28
CA PRO A 17 4.06 -36.43 -16.71
C PRO A 17 4.70 -35.11 -17.16
N THR A 18 5.61 -35.23 -18.13
CA THR A 18 5.91 -34.31 -19.22
C THR A 18 5.87 -32.79 -18.92
N GLY A 19 7.06 -32.21 -18.72
CA GLY A 19 7.44 -31.01 -19.47
C GLY A 19 7.26 -29.63 -18.84
N ALA A 20 7.05 -29.51 -17.53
CA ALA A 20 7.30 -28.23 -16.86
C ALA A 20 8.81 -28.10 -16.62
N ILE A 21 9.52 -27.41 -17.51
CA ILE A 21 10.91 -26.96 -17.25
C ILE A 21 10.85 -26.13 -15.96
N ARG A 22 11.26 -26.72 -14.85
CA ARG A 22 11.60 -25.98 -13.63
C ARG A 22 12.85 -25.20 -13.99
N TRP A 23 12.69 -23.98 -14.47
CA TRP A 23 13.80 -23.04 -14.64
C TRP A 23 14.50 -22.96 -13.29
N SER A 24 15.69 -23.56 -13.17
CA SER A 24 16.47 -23.44 -11.94
C SER A 24 17.08 -22.04 -11.94
N GLU A 25 17.20 -21.42 -10.77
CA GLU A 25 17.89 -20.13 -10.55
C GLU A 25 19.24 -20.03 -11.29
N ARG A 26 19.91 -21.18 -11.50
CA ARG A 26 21.17 -21.27 -12.23
C ARG A 26 21.07 -21.00 -13.74
N ASP A 27 19.93 -21.25 -14.38
CA ASP A 27 19.77 -21.05 -15.83
C ASP A 27 19.50 -19.57 -16.17
N CYS A 28 18.88 -18.83 -15.25
CA CYS A 28 18.57 -17.41 -15.39
C CYS A 28 19.78 -16.50 -15.08
N LEU A 29 20.79 -17.03 -14.40
CA LEU A 29 21.97 -16.30 -13.90
C LEU A 29 23.23 -16.54 -14.73
N GLN A 30 23.13 -17.07 -15.95
CA GLN A 30 24.30 -17.14 -16.81
C GLN A 30 24.68 -15.72 -17.25
N GLY A 31 25.72 -15.15 -16.64
CA GLY A 31 26.24 -13.82 -16.95
C GLY A 31 25.73 -12.67 -16.08
N TRP A 32 24.88 -12.91 -15.08
CA TRP A 32 24.38 -11.87 -14.18
C TRP A 32 25.18 -11.85 -12.87
N GLU A 33 25.80 -10.72 -12.56
CA GLU A 33 26.52 -10.48 -11.30
C GLU A 33 25.73 -9.52 -10.42
N ARG A 34 25.50 -9.89 -9.15
CA ARG A 34 24.96 -8.97 -8.15
C ARG A 34 26.10 -8.11 -7.61
N VAL A 35 25.99 -6.80 -7.76
CA VAL A 35 26.92 -5.81 -7.22
C VAL A 35 26.21 -4.99 -6.15
N GLU A 36 26.85 -4.86 -4.99
CA GLU A 36 26.35 -4.03 -3.89
C GLU A 36 27.26 -2.81 -3.74
N SER A 37 26.73 -1.63 -4.08
CA SER A 37 27.45 -0.37 -3.94
C SER A 37 26.95 0.38 -2.71
N PRO A 38 27.85 0.97 -1.89
CA PRO A 38 27.45 1.82 -0.77
C PRO A 38 26.62 3.04 -1.18
N GLU A 39 26.82 3.54 -2.40
CA GLU A 39 26.17 4.75 -2.92
C GLU A 39 24.86 4.47 -3.67
N PHE A 40 24.77 3.31 -4.33
CA PHE A 40 23.66 2.97 -5.23
C PHE A 40 22.85 1.74 -4.80
N GLY A 41 23.22 1.09 -3.70
CA GLY A 41 22.57 -0.12 -3.21
C GLY A 41 22.87 -1.35 -4.09
N VAL A 42 21.98 -2.34 -4.04
CA VAL A 42 22.14 -3.60 -4.77
C VAL A 42 21.63 -3.45 -6.20
N TYR A 43 22.48 -3.72 -7.18
CA TYR A 43 22.11 -3.81 -8.59
C TYR A 43 22.71 -5.05 -9.25
N TYR A 44 22.10 -5.49 -10.35
CA TYR A 44 22.49 -6.68 -11.10
C TYR A 44 23.06 -6.26 -12.46
N VAL A 45 24.27 -6.72 -12.75
CA VAL A 45 25.00 -6.44 -13.97
C VAL A 45 24.98 -7.68 -14.86
N ASP A 46 24.42 -7.54 -16.05
CA ASP A 46 24.49 -8.50 -17.13
C ASP A 46 25.77 -8.28 -17.94
N HIS A 47 26.71 -9.22 -17.82
CA HIS A 47 27.98 -9.22 -18.54
C HIS A 47 27.87 -9.64 -20.00
N ILE A 48 26.76 -10.28 -20.39
CA ILE A 48 26.48 -10.74 -21.75
C ILE A 48 25.89 -9.60 -22.57
N ASN A 49 24.87 -8.91 -22.04
CA ASN A 49 24.21 -7.80 -22.73
C ASN A 49 24.81 -6.43 -22.39
N LYS A 50 25.80 -6.37 -21.49
CA LYS A 50 26.40 -5.12 -20.97
C LYS A 50 25.35 -4.15 -20.41
N ARG A 51 24.41 -4.67 -19.61
CA ARG A 51 23.31 -3.89 -19.02
C ARG A 51 23.32 -4.01 -17.51
N ALA A 52 23.02 -2.93 -16.81
CA ALA A 52 22.82 -2.94 -15.36
C ALA A 52 21.35 -2.61 -15.04
N GLN A 53 20.78 -3.31 -14.06
CA GLN A 53 19.42 -3.06 -13.60
C GLN A 53 19.28 -3.36 -12.11
N TYR A 54 18.34 -2.68 -11.45
CA TYR A 54 18.08 -2.88 -10.03
C TYR A 54 17.17 -4.09 -9.74
N LYS A 55 16.49 -4.64 -10.75
CA LYS A 55 15.56 -5.77 -10.60
C LYS A 55 16.26 -7.08 -10.94
N HIS A 56 16.06 -8.11 -10.13
CA HIS A 56 16.60 -9.44 -10.44
C HIS A 56 15.95 -9.98 -11.74
N PRO A 57 16.70 -10.57 -12.68
CA PRO A 57 16.16 -11.05 -13.96
C PRO A 57 15.06 -12.11 -13.79
N CYS A 58 15.07 -12.82 -12.67
CA CYS A 58 14.04 -13.78 -12.28
C CYS A 58 13.18 -13.32 -11.08
N ALA A 59 13.16 -12.01 -10.76
CA ALA A 59 12.20 -11.52 -9.76
C ALA A 59 10.78 -11.63 -10.33
N PRO A 60 9.83 -12.26 -9.61
CA PRO A 60 8.42 -12.16 -9.97
C PRO A 60 8.05 -10.68 -10.06
N SER A 61 7.33 -10.30 -11.12
CA SER A 61 6.91 -8.92 -11.35
C SER A 61 5.88 -8.53 -10.29
N VAL A 62 6.35 -8.11 -9.11
CA VAL A 62 5.48 -7.48 -8.13
C VAL A 62 5.17 -6.08 -8.69
N PRO A 63 3.89 -5.73 -8.94
CA PRO A 63 3.56 -4.37 -9.35
C PRO A 63 3.98 -3.42 -8.24
N ARG A 64 4.85 -2.47 -8.57
CA ARG A 64 5.26 -1.42 -7.63
C ARG A 64 4.12 -0.41 -7.54
N TYR A 65 3.43 -0.36 -6.41
CA TYR A 65 2.26 0.51 -6.21
C TYR A 65 2.59 1.99 -5.98
N ASP A 66 3.87 2.39 -5.93
CA ASP A 66 4.27 3.77 -5.59
C ASP A 66 4.49 4.71 -6.78
N GLN A 67 4.23 4.29 -8.03
CA GLN A 67 4.44 5.16 -9.18
C GLN A 67 3.23 5.15 -10.11
N PRO A 68 2.45 6.25 -10.20
CA PRO A 68 1.53 6.40 -11.32
C PRO A 68 2.33 6.35 -12.63
N PRO A 69 1.84 5.69 -13.68
CA PRO A 69 2.56 5.58 -14.94
C PRO A 69 2.86 6.98 -15.49
N PRO A 70 4.02 7.21 -16.14
CA PRO A 70 4.27 8.44 -16.85
C PRO A 70 3.22 8.55 -17.97
N VAL A 71 2.25 9.44 -17.79
CA VAL A 71 1.29 9.81 -18.82
C VAL A 71 2.04 10.59 -19.90
N THR A 72 2.40 9.92 -20.98
CA THR A 72 2.82 10.58 -22.22
C THR A 72 1.58 11.30 -22.77
N TYR A 73 1.44 12.60 -22.50
CA TYR A 73 0.41 13.43 -23.11
C TYR A 73 0.64 13.51 -24.62
N GLN A 74 0.01 12.62 -25.39
CA GLN A 74 -0.32 12.92 -26.77
C GLN A 74 -1.61 13.76 -26.73
N PRO A 75 -1.64 14.97 -27.31
CA PRO A 75 -2.88 15.74 -27.42
C PRO A 75 -3.76 15.09 -28.48
N GLN A 76 -4.53 14.08 -28.07
CA GLN A 76 -5.61 13.52 -28.88
C GLN A 76 -6.81 14.48 -28.79
N GLN A 77 -7.23 14.94 -29.97
CA GLN A 77 -8.34 15.88 -30.14
C GLN A 77 -9.58 15.39 -29.40
N ALA A 78 -10.22 16.31 -28.69
CA ALA A 78 -11.39 16.07 -27.86
C ALA A 78 -12.59 15.66 -28.71
N GLU A 79 -12.87 14.36 -28.78
CA GLU A 79 -14.17 13.85 -29.21
C GLU A 79 -15.04 13.56 -27.98
N ARG A 80 -15.81 14.59 -27.64
CA ARG A 80 -17.11 14.60 -26.98
C ARG A 80 -17.54 13.34 -26.17
N SER A 81 -17.62 13.59 -24.86
CA SER A 81 -18.79 13.32 -24.00
C SER A 81 -19.22 11.87 -23.77
N GLN A 82 -18.52 11.20 -22.85
CA GLN A 82 -19.14 10.37 -21.81
C GLN A 82 -18.49 10.79 -20.49
N PRO A 83 -19.21 11.21 -19.43
CA PRO A 83 -18.60 11.25 -18.12
C PRO A 83 -18.30 9.80 -17.73
N ILE A 84 -17.03 9.41 -17.77
CA ILE A 84 -16.58 8.16 -17.13
C ILE A 84 -16.78 8.38 -15.64
N LEU A 85 -17.98 8.05 -15.16
CA LEU A 85 -18.31 7.99 -13.75
C LEU A 85 -17.53 6.82 -13.17
N VAL A 86 -16.38 7.12 -12.57
CA VAL A 86 -15.74 6.16 -11.68
C VAL A 86 -16.73 5.93 -10.54
N PRO A 87 -17.19 4.68 -10.31
CA PRO A 87 -18.12 4.42 -9.22
C PRO A 87 -17.50 4.90 -7.92
N ALA A 88 -18.34 5.44 -7.03
CA ALA A 88 -17.92 5.75 -5.67
C ALA A 88 -17.26 4.51 -5.08
N ASN A 89 -16.24 4.72 -4.23
CA ASN A 89 -15.55 3.65 -3.54
C ASN A 89 -16.58 2.61 -3.04
N PRO A 90 -16.53 1.34 -3.49
CA PRO A 90 -17.56 0.35 -3.18
C PRO A 90 -17.72 0.10 -1.68
N TYR A 91 -16.74 0.52 -0.87
CA TYR A 91 -16.78 0.41 0.58
C TYR A 91 -17.46 1.57 1.29
N HIS A 92 -17.90 2.62 0.59
CA HIS A 92 -18.66 3.72 1.22
C HIS A 92 -20.00 3.26 1.82
N THR A 93 -20.58 2.18 1.30
CA THR A 93 -21.84 1.58 1.80
C THR A 93 -21.66 0.17 2.38
N ALA A 94 -20.45 -0.40 2.31
CA ALA A 94 -20.18 -1.71 2.89
C ALA A 94 -20.08 -1.56 4.42
N GLU A 95 -20.90 -2.32 5.15
CA GLU A 95 -20.83 -2.36 6.62
C GLU A 95 -19.48 -2.94 7.04
N ILE A 96 -18.62 -2.09 7.63
CA ILE A 96 -17.29 -2.48 8.08
C ILE A 96 -17.46 -3.42 9.29
N PRO A 97 -16.95 -4.66 9.23
CA PRO A 97 -17.12 -5.61 10.33
C PRO A 97 -16.62 -5.07 11.67
N ASP A 98 -17.37 -5.32 12.74
CA ASP A 98 -17.06 -4.79 14.08
C ASP A 98 -15.66 -5.21 14.57
N TRP A 99 -15.27 -6.46 14.30
CA TRP A 99 -13.94 -6.95 14.67
C TRP A 99 -12.81 -6.15 14.01
N LEU A 100 -13.02 -5.63 12.79
CA LEU A 100 -12.05 -4.82 12.08
C LEU A 100 -11.96 -3.40 12.68
N GLN A 101 -13.08 -2.87 13.18
CA GLN A 101 -13.07 -1.61 13.94
C GLN A 101 -12.33 -1.75 15.28
N VAL A 102 -12.49 -2.89 15.95
CA VAL A 102 -11.75 -3.21 17.19
C VAL A 102 -10.26 -3.32 16.89
N TYR A 103 -9.90 -4.03 15.81
CA TYR A 103 -8.52 -4.14 15.35
C TYR A 103 -7.88 -2.78 15.04
N ALA A 104 -8.58 -1.92 14.30
CA ALA A 104 -8.07 -0.58 13.93
C ALA A 104 -7.74 0.30 15.15
N ARG A 105 -8.44 0.11 16.28
CA ARG A 105 -8.21 0.82 17.54
C ARG A 105 -7.28 0.08 18.49
N ALA A 106 -6.89 -1.15 18.17
CA ALA A 106 -6.08 -1.96 19.04
C ALA A 106 -4.63 -1.42 19.11
N PRO A 107 -3.99 -1.46 20.28
CA PRO A 107 -2.57 -1.16 20.39
C PRO A 107 -1.71 -2.08 19.51
N VAL A 108 -0.65 -1.53 18.91
CA VAL A 108 0.30 -2.25 18.03
C VAL A 108 0.90 -3.50 18.68
N LYS A 109 1.05 -3.52 20.00
CA LYS A 109 1.52 -4.71 20.75
C LYS A 109 0.67 -5.96 20.51
N TYR A 110 -0.58 -5.83 20.08
CA TYR A 110 -1.47 -6.95 19.80
C TYR A 110 -1.54 -7.30 18.31
N ASP A 111 -0.86 -6.57 17.43
CA ASP A 111 -0.99 -6.75 15.98
C ASP A 111 -0.66 -8.18 15.51
N HIS A 112 0.37 -8.77 16.12
CA HIS A 112 0.84 -10.13 15.82
C HIS A 112 -0.15 -11.25 16.18
N ILE A 113 -1.22 -10.97 16.94
CA ILE A 113 -2.23 -12.00 17.27
C ILE A 113 -3.12 -12.34 16.07
N LEU A 114 -3.23 -11.41 15.11
CA LEU A 114 -4.04 -11.59 13.91
C LEU A 114 -3.18 -12.23 12.82
N LYS A 115 -3.51 -13.48 12.48
CA LYS A 115 -2.79 -14.23 11.45
C LYS A 115 -3.41 -13.97 10.08
N TRP A 116 -2.92 -12.94 9.40
CA TRP A 116 -3.39 -12.55 8.06
C TRP A 116 -3.23 -13.63 6.99
N GLU A 117 -2.24 -14.52 7.15
CA GLU A 117 -1.98 -15.66 6.26
C GLU A 117 -3.13 -16.67 6.20
N LEU A 118 -4.08 -16.62 7.14
CA LEU A 118 -5.26 -17.49 7.15
C LEU A 118 -6.38 -17.01 6.22
N PHE A 119 -6.28 -15.79 5.68
CA PHE A 119 -7.30 -15.19 4.81
C PHE A 119 -6.95 -15.35 3.33
N GLN A 120 -7.99 -15.35 2.48
CA GLN A 120 -7.80 -15.31 1.03
C GLN A 120 -7.27 -13.93 0.61
N LEU A 121 -6.48 -13.88 -0.47
CA LEU A 121 -5.90 -12.63 -0.96
C LEU A 121 -6.99 -11.58 -1.31
N ALA A 122 -8.09 -12.01 -1.90
CA ALA A 122 -9.22 -11.13 -2.25
C ALA A 122 -9.90 -10.50 -1.02
N ASP A 123 -9.97 -11.24 0.08
CA ASP A 123 -10.52 -10.73 1.35
C ASP A 123 -9.56 -9.70 1.96
N LEU A 124 -8.25 -9.92 1.86
CA LEU A 124 -7.23 -8.98 2.33
C LEU A 124 -7.31 -7.63 1.61
N ASP A 125 -7.48 -7.63 0.29
CA ASP A 125 -7.68 -6.40 -0.50
C ASP A 125 -8.92 -5.63 -0.03
N THR A 126 -9.99 -6.37 0.27
CA THR A 126 -11.24 -5.83 0.80
C THR A 126 -11.02 -5.19 2.19
N TYR A 127 -10.40 -5.91 3.12
CA TYR A 127 -10.11 -5.41 4.46
C TYR A 127 -9.15 -4.21 4.44
N GLN A 128 -8.13 -4.23 3.57
CA GLN A 128 -7.22 -3.11 3.39
C GLN A 128 -7.95 -1.85 2.92
N GLY A 129 -8.91 -1.99 2.00
CA GLY A 129 -9.78 -0.91 1.57
C GLY A 129 -10.64 -0.35 2.72
N MET A 130 -11.22 -1.23 3.54
CA MET A 130 -12.01 -0.85 4.72
C MET A 130 -11.17 -0.15 5.80
N LEU A 131 -9.95 -0.62 6.06
CA LEU A 131 -9.01 0.02 7.00
C LEU A 131 -8.63 1.43 6.53
N LYS A 132 -8.34 1.59 5.23
CA LYS A 132 -8.11 2.91 4.64
C LYS A 132 -9.31 3.83 4.81
N LEU A 133 -10.53 3.29 4.66
CA LEU A 133 -11.75 4.06 4.88
C LEU A 133 -11.92 4.49 6.35
N LEU A 134 -11.66 3.60 7.32
CA LEU A 134 -11.66 3.96 8.75
C LEU A 134 -10.65 5.07 9.04
N PHE A 135 -9.43 4.93 8.53
CA PHE A 135 -8.38 5.94 8.67
C PHE A 135 -8.80 7.29 8.09
N MET A 136 -9.38 7.31 6.88
CA MET A 136 -9.89 8.54 6.26
C MET A 136 -10.99 9.20 7.09
N LYS A 137 -11.90 8.41 7.71
CA LYS A 137 -12.94 8.93 8.60
C LYS A 137 -12.37 9.53 9.88
N GLU A 138 -11.38 8.88 10.50
CA GLU A 138 -10.72 9.42 11.69
C GLU A 138 -9.96 10.71 11.38
N LEU A 139 -9.26 10.74 10.24
CA LEU A 139 -8.56 11.92 9.76
C LEU A 139 -9.53 13.08 9.52
N GLU A 140 -10.65 12.83 8.86
CA GLU A 140 -11.69 13.84 8.64
C GLU A 140 -12.20 14.41 9.98
N GLN A 141 -12.45 13.54 10.96
CA GLN A 141 -12.90 13.97 12.28
C GLN A 141 -11.85 14.84 12.98
N ILE A 142 -10.57 14.45 12.94
CA ILE A 142 -9.47 15.25 13.48
C ILE A 142 -9.47 16.62 12.82
N VAL A 143 -9.46 16.69 11.49
CA VAL A 143 -9.45 17.96 10.75
C VAL A 143 -10.63 18.84 11.15
N LYS A 144 -11.86 18.29 11.22
CA LYS A 144 -13.05 19.03 11.65
C LYS A 144 -12.90 19.62 13.05
N THR A 145 -12.38 18.84 14.00
CA THR A 145 -12.20 19.32 15.39
C THR A 145 -11.18 20.46 15.47
N TYR A 146 -10.08 20.38 14.73
CA TYR A 146 -9.08 21.44 14.68
C TYR A 146 -9.56 22.69 13.93
N GLU A 147 -10.32 22.53 12.85
CA GLU A 147 -10.94 23.66 12.16
C GLU A 147 -11.95 24.37 13.06
N ALA A 148 -12.81 23.63 13.77
CA ALA A 148 -13.73 24.20 14.73
C ALA A 148 -13.00 24.96 15.85
N TYR A 149 -11.92 24.38 16.37
CA TYR A 149 -11.09 25.04 17.40
C TYR A 149 -10.42 26.31 16.86
N ARG A 150 -9.87 26.26 15.64
CA ARG A 150 -9.30 27.43 14.96
C ARG A 150 -10.34 28.55 14.82
N GLN A 151 -11.55 28.23 14.37
CA GLN A 151 -12.63 29.20 14.24
C GLN A 151 -13.01 29.82 15.60
N ALA A 152 -13.14 29.00 16.65
CA ALA A 152 -13.42 29.50 18.00
C ALA A 152 -12.37 30.49 18.50
N LEU A 153 -11.07 30.23 18.25
CA LEU A 153 -9.99 31.16 18.58
C LEU A 153 -10.10 32.47 17.80
N LEU A 154 -10.39 32.41 16.50
CA LEU A 154 -10.56 33.61 15.67
C LEU A 154 -11.74 34.45 16.13
N THR A 155 -12.87 33.83 16.45
CA THR A 155 -14.06 34.51 16.98
C THR A 155 -13.76 35.18 18.32
N GLU A 156 -13.06 34.51 19.24
CA GLU A 156 -12.69 35.12 20.53
C GLU A 156 -11.70 36.28 20.36
N LEU A 157 -10.73 36.17 19.45
CA LEU A 157 -9.80 37.26 19.14
C LEU A 157 -10.52 38.48 18.57
N ASP A 158 -11.44 38.29 17.64
CA ASP A 158 -12.23 39.38 17.07
C ASP A 158 -13.16 40.01 18.12
N GLY A 159 -13.80 39.18 18.95
CA GLY A 159 -14.59 39.65 20.09
C GLY A 159 -13.78 40.52 21.05
N ARG A 160 -12.53 40.14 21.37
CA ARG A 160 -11.63 40.97 22.19
C ARG A 160 -11.27 42.28 21.50
N LYS A 161 -11.02 42.26 20.20
CA LYS A 161 -10.69 43.45 19.40
C LYS A 161 -11.86 44.44 19.39
N GLN A 162 -13.07 43.96 19.11
CA GLN A 162 -14.28 44.79 19.12
C GLN A 162 -14.54 45.39 20.51
N ARG A 163 -14.44 44.59 21.58
CA ARG A 163 -14.58 45.09 22.97
C ARG A 163 -13.59 46.22 23.27
N LYS A 164 -12.30 46.04 22.92
CA LYS A 164 -11.27 47.08 23.10
C LYS A 164 -11.61 48.37 22.33
N GLN A 165 -12.03 48.25 21.08
CA GLN A 165 -12.42 49.41 20.26
C GLN A 165 -13.65 50.12 20.83
N TRP A 166 -14.63 49.38 21.33
CA TRP A 166 -15.82 49.94 21.96
C TRP A 166 -15.45 50.79 23.18
N TYR A 167 -14.61 50.28 24.09
CA TYR A 167 -14.15 51.06 25.25
C TYR A 167 -13.36 52.30 24.84
N ALA A 168 -12.47 52.20 23.85
CA ALA A 168 -11.70 53.35 23.35
C ALA A 168 -12.60 54.48 22.79
N GLN A 169 -13.67 54.12 22.07
CA GLN A 169 -14.63 55.10 21.54
C GLN A 169 -15.47 55.77 22.62
N GLN A 170 -15.80 55.07 23.71
CA GLN A 170 -16.53 55.64 24.84
C GLN A 170 -15.68 56.69 25.58
N HIS A 171 -14.37 56.44 25.75
CA HIS A 171 -13.47 57.41 26.37
C HIS A 171 -13.22 58.66 25.50
N GLY A 172 -13.30 58.56 24.17
CA GLY A 172 -13.14 59.69 23.26
C GLY A 172 -14.37 60.60 23.12
N LYS A 173 -15.56 60.18 23.60
CA LYS A 173 -16.82 60.95 23.53
C LYS A 173 -17.18 61.71 24.81
N ASN A 174 -16.42 61.50 25.89
CA ASN A 174 -16.67 62.10 27.22
C ASN A 174 -15.75 63.29 27.55
N PHE A 175 -15.17 63.93 26.53
CA PHE A 175 -14.46 65.21 26.58
C PHE A 175 -15.02 66.12 25.48
#